data_AF-A0A2V5W574-F1
#
_entry.id   AF-A0A2V5W574-F1
#
_cell.length_a   1.000
_cell.length_b   1.000
_cell.length_c   1.000
_cell.angle_alpha   90.00
_cell.angle_beta   90.00
_cell.angle_gamma   90.00
#
_symmetry.space_group_name_H-M   'P 1'
#
loop_
_entity.id
_entity.type
_entity.pdbx_description
1 polymer ?
#
loop_
_entity_poly.entity_id
_entity_poly.type
_entity_poly.pdbx_seq_one_letter_code
_entity_poly.pdbx_strand_id
1 'polypeptide(L)'
;MPLPVGVTFNHQSVIAEWQVSAGNPDMIDPATRREVMRIDEPQANHNGCTLAFRPSDKYLYISLGDGGAANDAGAGHNSTTGNGQDLTTVLGKILRIDPLDPALTAQSSSDPMSANKKYRVPLSNPFVATTQPANRVAEIYALGLRNPFRFSFDAPTDKLVVADVGQDHVEEIDLVEAAKNYGWNRKEGTFLFNFTNGNVSFDPSPDPALTNPLAEYSHDDGIAVLGGFVYRGSALPALSGKYVFGDLVAPGSSTGRLFYLDDLNSSAIRELRIGNEERSLGLLLKSFGQDANSELYVLADTNIGPTGTTGRVLKIVPAPASPALVNLATRMRVQTGDNVLIGGFILIGSTPKKVILRAIGPSLTADGQPLPGRLLDPTLTLFDGSGSPLFSNDDWQNSPQKQQIIDSNVAPPDPKESAIVATLQPGNYTAIMSGSGTATGIGVVELYDLETSAPANPANLATRGFVETGDNAMIGGFIVGGSQNRTVLVRAIGPSLTAVGVPNALPDPTLELKNSSGTTLASNDNWKSDQQSAIAATGIAPSDDRESAIISSPLAPGNYTAIV
;
A
#
# COMPACT_ATOMS: atom_id res chain seq x y z
N MET A 1 -13.42 14.01 -38.74
CA MET A 1 -12.78 15.27 -38.36
C MET A 1 -11.49 15.35 -39.14
N PRO A 2 -11.49 16.05 -40.29
CA PRO A 2 -10.32 16.16 -41.13
C PRO A 2 -9.30 17.14 -40.55
N LEU A 3 -8.03 16.95 -40.91
CA LEU A 3 -7.00 17.97 -40.69
C LEU A 3 -7.21 19.21 -41.60
N PRO A 4 -6.51 20.33 -41.32
CA PRO A 4 -6.51 21.48 -42.21
C PRO A 4 -6.18 21.12 -43.66
N VAL A 5 -6.79 21.82 -44.61
CA VAL A 5 -6.62 21.58 -46.05
C VAL A 5 -5.14 21.63 -46.43
N GLY A 6 -4.66 20.59 -47.11
CA GLY A 6 -3.26 20.47 -47.57
C GLY A 6 -2.34 19.75 -46.58
N VAL A 7 -2.81 19.42 -45.38
CA VAL A 7 -2.08 18.56 -44.43
C VAL A 7 -2.46 17.10 -44.67
N THR A 8 -1.45 16.23 -44.75
CA THR A 8 -1.67 14.77 -44.82
C THR A 8 -1.68 14.20 -43.41
N PHE A 9 -2.68 13.39 -43.07
CA PHE A 9 -2.71 12.68 -41.81
C PHE A 9 -1.67 11.55 -41.78
N ASN A 10 -1.12 11.29 -40.60
CA ASN A 10 -0.26 10.14 -40.36
C ASN A 10 -1.09 8.85 -40.24
N HIS A 11 -2.13 8.90 -39.41
CA HIS A 11 -3.08 7.81 -39.20
C HIS A 11 -4.44 8.37 -38.79
N GLN A 12 -5.39 7.50 -38.43
CA GLN A 12 -6.73 7.91 -38.02
C GLN A 12 -7.18 7.19 -36.75
N SER A 13 -7.72 7.95 -35.80
CA SER A 13 -8.45 7.44 -34.65
C SER A 13 -9.90 7.15 -35.07
N VAL A 14 -10.41 5.95 -34.75
CA VAL A 14 -11.77 5.53 -35.15
C VAL A 14 -12.54 5.03 -33.94
N ILE A 15 -13.64 5.72 -33.64
CA ILE A 15 -14.62 5.30 -32.63
C ILE A 15 -15.70 4.51 -33.35
N ALA A 16 -15.85 3.25 -32.93
CA ALA A 16 -16.85 2.34 -33.47
C ALA A 16 -17.56 1.62 -32.34
N GLU A 17 -18.80 1.23 -32.60
CA GLU A 17 -19.60 0.39 -31.71
C GLU A 17 -19.92 -0.95 -32.38
N TRP A 18 -20.16 -1.95 -31.53
CA TRP A 18 -20.63 -3.28 -31.88
C TRP A 18 -21.68 -3.69 -30.86
N GLN A 19 -22.51 -4.66 -31.21
CA GLN A 19 -23.42 -5.33 -30.30
C GLN A 19 -22.85 -6.70 -29.89
N VAL A 20 -23.17 -7.12 -28.67
CA VAL A 20 -22.89 -8.49 -28.20
C VAL A 20 -23.77 -9.47 -28.98
N SER A 21 -23.22 -10.64 -29.31
CA SER A 21 -23.94 -11.68 -30.03
C SER A 21 -25.14 -12.17 -29.22
N ALA A 22 -26.31 -12.24 -29.86
CA ALA A 22 -27.53 -12.73 -29.22
C ALA A 22 -27.43 -14.19 -28.77
N GLY A 23 -26.53 -14.99 -29.37
CA GLY A 23 -26.32 -16.40 -29.03
C GLY A 23 -25.15 -16.67 -28.10
N ASN A 24 -24.28 -15.68 -27.84
CA ASN A 24 -23.12 -15.84 -26.96
C ASN A 24 -22.73 -14.50 -26.30
N PRO A 25 -22.97 -14.32 -24.99
CA PRO A 25 -22.66 -13.06 -24.29
C PRO A 25 -21.15 -12.75 -24.19
N ASP A 26 -20.27 -13.73 -24.43
CA ASP A 26 -18.81 -13.56 -24.40
C ASP A 26 -18.21 -13.19 -25.76
N MET A 27 -19.05 -12.94 -26.77
CA MET A 27 -18.61 -12.58 -28.13
C MET A 27 -19.38 -11.37 -28.67
N ILE A 28 -18.69 -10.46 -29.35
CA ILE A 28 -19.35 -9.44 -30.19
C ILE A 28 -19.86 -10.07 -31.50
N ASP A 29 -20.87 -9.46 -32.12
CA ASP A 29 -21.23 -9.73 -33.52
C ASP A 29 -20.49 -8.72 -34.44
N PRO A 30 -19.46 -9.16 -35.21
CA PRO A 30 -18.71 -8.26 -36.08
C PRO A 30 -19.55 -7.58 -37.17
N ALA A 31 -20.68 -8.19 -37.58
CA ALA A 31 -21.56 -7.64 -38.61
C ALA A 31 -22.29 -6.36 -38.15
N THR A 32 -22.36 -6.13 -36.83
CA THR A 32 -23.04 -4.98 -36.23
C THR A 32 -22.16 -3.73 -36.13
N ARG A 33 -20.92 -3.78 -36.63
CA ARG A 33 -19.99 -2.64 -36.55
C ARG A 33 -20.62 -1.36 -37.12
N ARG A 34 -20.70 -0.32 -36.30
CA ARG A 34 -21.06 1.03 -36.74
C ARG A 34 -19.95 2.01 -36.39
N GLU A 35 -19.52 2.78 -37.38
CA GLU A 35 -18.56 3.86 -37.17
C GLU A 35 -19.27 5.12 -36.70
N VAL A 36 -18.86 5.62 -35.53
CA VAL A 36 -19.44 6.80 -34.87
C VAL A 36 -18.65 8.05 -35.27
N MET A 37 -17.33 7.98 -35.15
CA MET A 37 -16.43 9.10 -35.38
C MET A 37 -15.10 8.61 -35.96
N ARG A 38 -14.53 9.39 -36.87
CA ARG A 38 -13.20 9.21 -37.45
C ARG A 38 -12.45 10.53 -37.39
N ILE A 39 -11.24 10.50 -36.89
CA ILE A 39 -10.41 11.69 -36.65
C ILE A 39 -9.07 11.46 -37.33
N ASP A 40 -8.63 12.45 -38.10
CA ASP A 40 -7.31 12.45 -38.72
C ASP A 40 -6.26 12.91 -37.69
N GLU A 41 -5.22 12.11 -37.50
CA GLU A 41 -4.11 12.41 -36.58
C GLU A 41 -2.89 12.87 -37.38
N PRO A 42 -2.30 14.04 -37.07
CA PRO A 42 -1.24 14.59 -37.90
C PRO A 42 0.12 13.92 -37.67
N GLN A 43 0.37 13.39 -36.47
CA GLN A 43 1.64 12.74 -36.11
C GLN A 43 1.39 11.31 -35.61
N ALA A 44 2.48 10.60 -35.26
CA ALA A 44 2.43 9.20 -34.83
C ALA A 44 2.17 9.00 -33.33
N ASN A 45 2.09 10.10 -32.56
CA ASN A 45 1.97 10.12 -31.10
C ASN A 45 0.88 11.10 -30.65
N HIS A 46 0.57 11.07 -29.34
CA HIS A 46 -0.46 11.88 -28.67
C HIS A 46 -1.90 11.59 -29.14
N ASN A 47 -2.19 10.31 -29.35
CA ASN A 47 -3.50 9.90 -29.85
C ASN A 47 -4.58 9.90 -28.75
N GLY A 48 -4.19 9.90 -27.46
CA GLY A 48 -5.12 9.74 -26.34
C GLY A 48 -5.93 8.43 -26.40
N CYS A 49 -7.24 8.56 -26.65
CA CYS A 49 -8.23 7.50 -26.92
C CYS A 49 -8.84 6.78 -25.71
N THR A 50 -8.85 7.38 -24.52
CA THR A 50 -9.70 6.83 -23.45
C THR A 50 -11.17 7.16 -23.75
N LEU A 51 -12.03 6.15 -23.55
CA LEU A 51 -13.48 6.24 -23.72
C LEU A 51 -14.14 5.86 -22.40
N ALA A 52 -14.99 6.74 -21.86
CA ALA A 52 -15.81 6.36 -20.71
C ALA A 52 -17.15 7.11 -20.72
N PHE A 53 -18.18 6.44 -20.23
CA PHE A 53 -19.48 7.06 -20.01
C PHE A 53 -19.50 7.72 -18.65
N ARG A 54 -19.94 8.99 -18.59
CA ARG A 54 -20.11 9.66 -17.31
C ARG A 54 -21.31 9.08 -16.55
N PRO A 55 -21.17 8.73 -15.27
CA PRO A 55 -22.26 8.11 -14.51
C PRO A 55 -23.53 8.97 -14.42
N SER A 56 -23.42 10.29 -14.29
CA SER A 56 -24.59 11.17 -14.16
C SER A 56 -25.35 11.42 -15.48
N ASP A 57 -24.64 11.78 -16.55
CA ASP A 57 -25.27 12.23 -17.82
C ASP A 57 -25.35 11.13 -18.89
N LYS A 58 -24.66 10.01 -18.71
CA LYS A 58 -24.61 8.86 -19.63
C LYS A 58 -24.07 9.19 -21.03
N TYR A 59 -23.45 10.35 -21.23
CA TYR A 59 -22.76 10.68 -22.46
C TYR A 59 -21.37 10.04 -22.51
N LEU A 60 -20.86 9.84 -23.72
CA LEU A 60 -19.53 9.32 -23.97
C LEU A 60 -18.52 10.46 -23.97
N TYR A 61 -17.51 10.32 -23.11
CA TYR A 61 -16.34 11.19 -23.07
C TYR A 61 -15.19 10.55 -23.82
N ILE A 62 -14.40 11.37 -24.52
CA ILE A 62 -13.31 10.93 -25.40
C ILE A 62 -12.10 11.83 -25.14
N SER A 63 -10.92 11.26 -24.89
CA SER A 63 -9.68 12.02 -24.81
C SER A 63 -8.92 12.00 -26.13
N LEU A 64 -8.41 13.16 -26.55
CA LEU A 64 -7.57 13.32 -27.73
C LEU A 64 -6.41 14.25 -27.39
N GLY A 65 -5.17 13.82 -27.66
CA GLY A 65 -4.02 14.69 -27.55
C GLY A 65 -3.98 15.74 -28.65
N ASP A 66 -3.03 16.65 -28.53
CA ASP A 66 -2.82 17.80 -29.40
C ASP A 66 -2.46 17.43 -30.84
N GLY A 67 -2.20 16.14 -31.11
CA GLY A 67 -1.86 15.61 -32.42
C GLY A 67 -0.38 15.29 -32.57
N GLY A 68 0.43 15.46 -31.53
CA GLY A 68 1.81 15.01 -31.46
C GLY A 68 2.83 16.09 -31.83
N ALA A 69 4.05 15.66 -32.18
CA ALA A 69 5.21 16.56 -32.29
C ALA A 69 5.51 17.35 -31.00
N ALA A 70 6.55 18.18 -31.02
CA ALA A 70 6.93 19.02 -29.90
C ALA A 70 6.27 20.41 -30.01
N ASN A 71 5.97 21.00 -28.86
CA ASN A 71 5.53 22.37 -28.65
C ASN A 71 4.16 22.73 -29.24
N ASP A 72 3.36 21.73 -29.63
CA ASP A 72 2.06 21.93 -30.29
C ASP A 72 2.21 22.78 -31.58
N ALA A 73 3.22 22.43 -32.37
CA ALA A 73 3.65 23.17 -33.54
C ALA A 73 3.94 22.26 -34.75
N GLY A 74 4.00 22.86 -35.95
CA GLY A 74 4.30 22.14 -37.19
C GLY A 74 3.06 21.65 -37.94
N ALA A 75 3.24 20.65 -38.81
CA ALA A 75 2.18 20.18 -39.68
C ALA A 75 1.00 19.60 -38.88
N GLY A 76 -0.21 20.12 -39.16
CA GLY A 76 -1.44 19.72 -38.46
C GLY A 76 -1.75 20.52 -37.19
N HIS A 77 -0.85 21.40 -36.77
CA HIS A 77 -1.06 22.31 -35.63
C HIS A 77 -1.40 23.72 -36.08
N ASN A 78 -2.21 24.43 -35.30
CA ASN A 78 -2.45 25.84 -35.52
C ASN A 78 -1.17 26.65 -35.23
N SER A 79 -0.60 27.32 -36.23
CA SER A 79 0.68 28.02 -36.10
C SER A 79 0.70 29.20 -35.12
N THR A 80 -0.47 29.69 -34.70
CA THR A 80 -0.61 30.86 -33.82
C THR A 80 -0.97 30.45 -32.40
N THR A 81 -1.76 29.39 -32.24
CA THR A 81 -2.37 29.04 -30.96
C THR A 81 -2.05 27.63 -30.47
N GLY A 82 -1.49 26.78 -31.33
CA GLY A 82 -1.44 25.34 -31.08
C GLY A 82 -2.84 24.71 -31.12
N ASN A 83 -2.90 23.40 -31.28
CA ASN A 83 -4.14 22.65 -31.23
C ASN A 83 -4.77 22.68 -29.84
N GLY A 84 -4.00 22.68 -28.75
CA GLY A 84 -4.50 22.72 -27.37
C GLY A 84 -5.46 23.89 -27.12
N GLN A 85 -5.13 25.08 -27.65
CA GLN A 85 -5.93 26.29 -27.52
C GLN A 85 -6.93 26.52 -28.67
N ASP A 86 -6.73 25.88 -29.82
CA ASP A 86 -7.59 26.06 -30.99
C ASP A 86 -8.94 25.34 -30.79
N LEU A 87 -10.03 26.11 -30.88
CA LEU A 87 -11.41 25.62 -30.77
C LEU A 87 -11.95 25.04 -32.08
N THR A 88 -11.25 25.20 -33.20
CA THR A 88 -11.65 24.72 -34.53
C THR A 88 -11.16 23.30 -34.82
N THR A 89 -10.43 22.69 -33.88
CA THR A 89 -9.97 21.31 -33.92
C THR A 89 -10.43 20.51 -32.70
N VAL A 90 -10.50 19.18 -32.84
CA VAL A 90 -10.78 18.24 -31.76
C VAL A 90 -9.54 17.83 -30.96
N LEU A 91 -8.35 18.18 -31.44
CA LEU A 91 -7.08 17.78 -30.85
C LEU A 91 -6.74 18.63 -29.62
N GLY A 92 -6.17 17.99 -28.59
CA GLY A 92 -5.82 18.60 -27.30
C GLY A 92 -7.04 18.89 -26.43
N LYS A 93 -8.03 17.98 -26.44
CA LYS A 93 -9.37 18.17 -25.86
C LYS A 93 -9.86 16.93 -25.12
N ILE A 94 -10.80 17.15 -24.20
CA ILE A 94 -11.82 16.16 -23.87
C ILE A 94 -13.08 16.50 -24.68
N LEU A 95 -13.59 15.52 -25.43
CA LEU A 95 -14.86 15.63 -26.13
C LEU A 95 -15.99 14.97 -25.33
N ARG A 96 -17.23 15.39 -25.57
CA ARG A 96 -18.45 14.75 -25.06
C ARG A 96 -19.51 14.65 -26.15
N ILE A 97 -20.01 13.44 -26.37
CA ILE A 97 -21.05 13.14 -27.36
C ILE A 97 -22.13 12.21 -26.80
N ASP A 98 -23.32 12.23 -27.40
CA ASP A 98 -24.29 11.13 -27.32
C ASP A 98 -23.99 10.15 -28.46
N PRO A 99 -23.37 8.99 -28.19
CA PRO A 99 -22.94 8.10 -29.25
C PRO A 99 -24.08 7.30 -29.88
N LEU A 100 -25.29 7.31 -29.30
CA LEU A 100 -26.41 6.52 -29.79
C LEU A 100 -26.74 6.89 -31.24
N ASP A 101 -27.14 5.88 -32.03
CA ASP A 101 -27.57 6.13 -33.41
C ASP A 101 -28.75 7.13 -33.37
N PRO A 102 -28.62 8.32 -33.99
CA PRO A 102 -29.67 9.33 -33.96
C PRO A 102 -31.02 8.86 -34.50
N ALA A 103 -31.04 7.81 -35.33
CA ALA A 103 -32.26 7.19 -35.84
C ALA A 103 -33.06 6.47 -34.74
N LEU A 104 -32.39 5.99 -33.68
CA LEU A 104 -33.02 5.32 -32.54
C LEU A 104 -33.58 6.31 -31.50
N THR A 105 -33.11 7.56 -31.52
CA THR A 105 -33.46 8.59 -30.53
C THR A 105 -34.18 9.80 -31.13
N ALA A 106 -34.70 9.69 -32.36
CA ALA A 106 -35.25 10.81 -33.12
C ALA A 106 -36.42 11.54 -32.41
N GLN A 107 -37.19 10.83 -31.58
CA GLN A 107 -38.32 11.39 -30.83
C GLN A 107 -37.99 11.67 -29.35
N SER A 108 -36.84 11.21 -28.85
CA SER A 108 -36.50 11.24 -27.42
C SER A 108 -35.35 12.17 -27.06
N SER A 109 -34.52 12.58 -28.02
CA SER A 109 -33.40 13.51 -27.78
C SER A 109 -33.58 14.82 -28.56
N SER A 110 -33.40 15.95 -27.87
CA SER A 110 -33.34 17.29 -28.46
C SER A 110 -31.93 17.67 -28.92
N ASP A 111 -30.93 16.84 -28.65
CA ASP A 111 -29.55 17.15 -28.99
C ASP A 111 -29.34 17.20 -30.52
N PRO A 112 -28.63 18.21 -31.05
CA PRO A 112 -28.38 18.34 -32.47
C PRO A 112 -27.60 17.14 -33.02
N MET A 113 -27.97 16.70 -34.20
CA MET A 113 -27.23 15.66 -34.92
C MET A 113 -25.87 16.21 -35.35
N SER A 114 -24.84 15.37 -35.25
CA SER A 114 -23.52 15.68 -35.77
C SER A 114 -23.53 15.80 -37.31
N ALA A 115 -22.49 16.42 -37.87
CA ALA A 115 -22.38 16.64 -39.31
C ALA A 115 -22.42 15.34 -40.13
N ASN A 116 -21.88 14.23 -39.60
CA ASN A 116 -21.91 12.92 -40.25
C ASN A 116 -23.21 12.13 -39.97
N LYS A 117 -24.12 12.67 -39.15
CA LYS A 117 -25.41 12.07 -38.76
C LYS A 117 -25.28 10.73 -38.02
N LYS A 118 -24.13 10.44 -37.40
CA LYS A 118 -23.87 9.17 -36.68
C LYS A 118 -23.96 9.28 -35.16
N TYR A 119 -24.06 10.48 -34.61
CA TYR A 119 -24.19 10.71 -33.17
C TYR A 119 -24.88 12.06 -32.95
N ARG A 120 -25.16 12.40 -31.69
CA ARG A 120 -25.64 13.74 -31.31
C ARG A 120 -24.63 14.45 -30.42
N VAL A 121 -24.67 15.78 -30.44
CA VAL A 121 -23.83 16.62 -29.60
C VAL A 121 -24.70 17.21 -28.49
N PRO A 122 -24.42 16.94 -27.20
CA PRO A 122 -25.25 17.45 -26.11
C PRO A 122 -25.45 18.96 -26.18
N LEU A 123 -26.68 19.44 -26.05
CA LEU A 123 -26.98 20.88 -25.96
C LEU A 123 -26.34 21.55 -24.73
N SER A 124 -25.98 20.74 -23.73
CA SER A 124 -25.25 21.19 -22.54
C SER A 124 -23.74 21.29 -22.78
N ASN A 125 -23.21 20.97 -23.97
CA ASN A 125 -21.80 21.20 -24.28
C ASN A 125 -21.50 22.70 -24.27
N PRO A 126 -20.38 23.11 -23.65
CA PRO A 126 -20.04 24.52 -23.52
C PRO A 126 -19.82 25.19 -24.88
N PHE A 127 -19.40 24.40 -25.86
CA PHE A 127 -19.13 24.86 -27.22
C PHE A 127 -20.20 24.44 -28.24
N VAL A 128 -21.47 24.29 -27.87
CA VAL A 128 -22.56 24.14 -28.86
C VAL A 128 -23.21 25.48 -29.29
N ALA A 129 -23.54 26.38 -28.35
CA ALA A 129 -24.40 27.55 -28.63
C ALA A 129 -23.71 28.89 -28.98
N THR A 130 -22.41 29.03 -28.73
CA THR A 130 -21.62 30.23 -29.05
C THR A 130 -21.42 30.43 -30.57
N THR A 131 -21.23 31.68 -30.98
CA THR A 131 -21.08 32.05 -32.40
C THR A 131 -19.63 32.37 -32.78
N GLN A 132 -18.69 32.33 -31.82
CA GLN A 132 -17.29 32.66 -32.03
C GLN A 132 -16.34 31.70 -31.28
N PRO A 133 -15.16 31.37 -31.86
CA PRO A 133 -14.81 31.66 -33.25
C PRO A 133 -15.74 30.91 -34.21
N ALA A 134 -15.85 31.41 -35.45
CA ALA A 134 -16.55 30.68 -36.50
C ALA A 134 -15.93 29.27 -36.67
N ASN A 135 -16.76 28.25 -36.93
CA ASN A 135 -16.34 26.85 -37.12
C ASN A 135 -15.72 26.15 -35.90
N ARG A 136 -15.98 26.64 -34.69
CA ARG A 136 -15.66 25.90 -33.47
C ARG A 136 -16.32 24.51 -33.43
N VAL A 137 -15.65 23.56 -32.80
CA VAL A 137 -16.09 22.18 -32.64
C VAL A 137 -17.07 22.08 -31.47
N ALA A 138 -18.27 21.57 -31.75
CA ALA A 138 -19.35 21.51 -30.77
C ALA A 138 -19.18 20.38 -29.75
N GLU A 139 -18.40 19.37 -30.11
CA GLU A 139 -18.07 18.20 -29.30
C GLU A 139 -17.14 18.54 -28.11
N ILE A 140 -16.46 19.68 -28.12
CA ILE A 140 -15.51 20.05 -27.06
C ILE A 140 -16.25 20.17 -25.72
N TYR A 141 -15.75 19.45 -24.72
CA TYR A 141 -16.15 19.58 -23.32
C TYR A 141 -15.12 20.41 -22.53
N ALA A 142 -13.83 20.15 -22.72
CA ALA A 142 -12.71 20.88 -22.14
C ALA A 142 -11.54 20.97 -23.13
N LEU A 143 -10.64 21.92 -22.92
CA LEU A 143 -9.53 22.22 -23.83
C LEU A 143 -8.21 22.50 -23.10
N GLY A 144 -7.13 22.70 -23.87
CA GLY A 144 -5.83 23.06 -23.34
C GLY A 144 -5.10 21.89 -22.72
N LEU A 145 -5.27 20.68 -23.28
CA LEU A 145 -4.60 19.46 -22.83
C LEU A 145 -3.56 19.06 -23.87
N ARG A 146 -2.47 18.41 -23.45
CA ARG A 146 -1.37 17.99 -24.34
C ARG A 146 -1.58 16.58 -24.86
N ASN A 147 -1.54 15.60 -23.98
CA ASN A 147 -1.76 14.19 -24.26
C ASN A 147 -2.52 13.55 -23.08
N PRO A 148 -3.84 13.83 -22.96
CA PRO A 148 -4.71 13.27 -21.93
C PRO A 148 -4.87 11.75 -22.16
N PHE A 149 -3.90 11.00 -21.67
CA PHE A 149 -3.69 9.59 -22.02
C PHE A 149 -4.81 8.72 -21.46
N ARG A 150 -5.07 8.85 -20.16
CA ARG A 150 -6.08 8.07 -19.43
C ARG A 150 -6.90 8.98 -18.52
N PHE A 151 -8.17 8.63 -18.39
CA PHE A 151 -9.07 9.27 -17.45
C PHE A 151 -10.06 8.28 -16.86
N SER A 152 -10.64 8.65 -15.72
CA SER A 152 -11.72 7.91 -15.09
C SER A 152 -12.73 8.85 -14.43
N PHE A 153 -13.94 8.34 -14.24
CA PHE A 153 -14.95 9.00 -13.41
C PHE A 153 -14.96 8.36 -12.03
N ASP A 154 -14.92 9.18 -10.99
CA ASP A 154 -15.22 8.73 -9.64
C ASP A 154 -16.74 8.70 -9.45
N ALA A 155 -17.37 7.54 -9.68
CA ALA A 155 -18.84 7.44 -9.78
C ALA A 155 -19.64 8.07 -8.61
N PRO A 156 -19.22 7.98 -7.34
CA PRO A 156 -19.92 8.64 -6.24
C PRO A 156 -19.89 10.17 -6.27
N THR A 157 -18.80 10.77 -6.77
CA THR A 157 -18.64 12.24 -6.82
C THR A 157 -18.86 12.83 -8.22
N ASP A 158 -18.91 11.95 -9.23
CA ASP A 158 -19.05 12.27 -10.64
C ASP A 158 -17.96 13.21 -11.19
N LYS A 159 -16.81 13.28 -10.48
CA LYS A 159 -15.61 13.99 -10.88
C LYS A 159 -14.88 13.22 -12.00
N LEU A 160 -14.43 13.95 -13.02
CA LEU A 160 -13.59 13.44 -14.10
C LEU A 160 -12.13 13.73 -13.75
N VAL A 161 -11.33 12.68 -13.58
CA VAL A 161 -9.89 12.79 -13.31
C VAL A 161 -9.13 12.38 -14.56
N VAL A 162 -8.27 13.25 -15.07
CA VAL A 162 -7.48 13.04 -16.29
C VAL A 162 -6.01 13.06 -15.93
N ALA A 163 -5.24 12.15 -16.51
CA ALA A 163 -3.80 12.21 -16.49
C ALA A 163 -3.31 12.74 -17.84
N ASP A 164 -2.70 13.92 -17.81
CA ASP A 164 -2.18 14.62 -18.99
C ASP A 164 -0.65 14.54 -19.00
N VAL A 165 -0.11 13.96 -20.07
CA VAL A 165 1.32 13.71 -20.18
C VAL A 165 2.04 14.99 -20.60
N GLY A 166 2.99 15.40 -19.76
CA GLY A 166 3.88 16.54 -19.97
C GLY A 166 4.79 16.41 -21.18
N GLN A 167 5.38 17.54 -21.61
CA GLN A 167 6.37 17.48 -22.68
C GLN A 167 7.72 17.00 -22.18
N ASP A 168 8.36 17.82 -21.36
CA ASP A 168 9.75 17.63 -20.96
C ASP A 168 9.94 17.88 -19.46
N HIS A 169 8.98 18.51 -18.77
CA HIS A 169 9.18 19.03 -17.42
C HIS A 169 8.17 18.51 -16.40
N VAL A 170 6.87 18.48 -16.71
CA VAL A 170 5.83 18.28 -15.69
C VAL A 170 4.75 17.32 -16.14
N GLU A 171 4.50 16.29 -15.33
CA GLU A 171 3.37 15.38 -15.47
C GLU A 171 2.17 15.88 -14.65
N GLU A 172 0.95 15.71 -15.17
CA GLU A 172 -0.25 16.37 -14.63
C GLU A 172 -1.39 15.40 -14.31
N ILE A 173 -2.04 15.63 -13.17
CA ILE A 173 -3.35 15.07 -12.82
C ILE A 173 -4.35 16.22 -12.74
N ASP A 174 -5.34 16.22 -13.63
CA ASP A 174 -6.37 17.24 -13.75
C ASP A 174 -7.73 16.78 -13.26
N LEU A 175 -8.46 17.68 -12.60
CA LEU A 175 -9.90 17.56 -12.44
C LEU A 175 -10.58 18.31 -13.59
N VAL A 176 -11.07 17.54 -14.57
CA VAL A 176 -11.62 18.12 -15.80
C VAL A 176 -13.07 18.54 -15.66
N GLU A 177 -13.34 19.83 -15.87
CA GLU A 177 -14.66 20.45 -15.81
C GLU A 177 -15.06 21.06 -17.15
N ALA A 178 -16.37 21.26 -17.35
CA ALA A 178 -16.91 21.83 -18.58
C ALA A 178 -16.36 23.24 -18.83
N ALA A 179 -15.98 23.51 -20.08
CA ALA A 179 -15.45 24.78 -20.58
C ALA A 179 -14.08 25.21 -20.05
N LYS A 180 -13.46 24.46 -19.14
CA LYS A 180 -12.16 24.80 -18.57
C LYS A 180 -11.03 24.58 -19.58
N ASN A 181 -10.03 25.45 -19.50
CA ASN A 181 -8.82 25.45 -20.31
C ASN A 181 -7.63 25.08 -19.41
N TYR A 182 -7.00 23.95 -19.68
CA TYR A 182 -5.89 23.39 -18.88
C TYR A 182 -4.51 23.92 -19.31
N GLY A 183 -4.49 24.91 -20.19
CA GLY A 183 -3.33 25.77 -20.40
C GLY A 183 -2.42 25.36 -21.53
N TRP A 184 -2.33 24.09 -21.94
CA TRP A 184 -1.46 23.68 -23.05
C TRP A 184 -1.84 24.37 -24.38
N ASN A 185 -0.91 24.97 -25.14
CA ASN A 185 0.55 25.01 -25.00
C ASN A 185 1.10 26.34 -24.41
N ARG A 186 0.33 27.03 -23.57
CA ARG A 186 0.77 28.22 -22.82
C ARG A 186 1.34 27.88 -21.45
N LYS A 187 0.95 26.73 -20.91
CA LYS A 187 1.42 26.17 -19.64
C LYS A 187 1.80 24.71 -19.80
N GLU A 188 2.70 24.26 -18.93
CA GLU A 188 3.01 22.87 -18.64
C GLU A 188 3.02 22.77 -17.10
N GLY A 189 2.00 22.11 -16.55
CA GLY A 189 1.63 22.23 -15.14
C GLY A 189 1.34 23.66 -14.70
N THR A 190 1.84 24.05 -13.55
CA THR A 190 1.70 25.40 -13.01
C THR A 190 2.62 26.44 -13.66
N PHE A 191 3.52 26.05 -14.56
CA PHE A 191 4.54 26.92 -15.16
C PHE A 191 4.11 27.54 -16.49
N LEU A 192 4.70 28.69 -16.84
CA LEU A 192 4.59 29.24 -18.19
C LEU A 192 5.42 28.39 -19.15
N PHE A 193 4.86 28.02 -20.29
CA PHE A 193 5.54 27.26 -21.33
C PHE A 193 5.89 28.14 -22.53
N ASN A 194 7.11 28.01 -23.04
CA ASN A 194 7.56 28.72 -24.23
C ASN A 194 7.58 27.77 -25.44
N PHE A 195 6.54 27.80 -26.25
CA PHE A 195 6.40 26.95 -27.44
C PHE A 195 7.47 27.16 -28.53
N THR A 196 8.30 28.23 -28.44
CA THR A 196 9.40 28.44 -29.39
C THR A 196 10.63 27.58 -29.05
N ASN A 197 10.87 27.31 -27.76
CA ASN A 197 12.06 26.58 -27.32
C ASN A 197 11.79 25.38 -26.41
N GLY A 198 10.54 25.14 -26.01
CA GLY A 198 10.12 24.02 -25.17
C GLY A 198 10.41 24.19 -23.68
N ASN A 199 10.93 25.34 -23.23
CA ASN A 199 11.28 25.55 -21.82
C ASN A 199 10.10 26.05 -21.00
N VAL A 200 10.14 25.75 -19.70
CA VAL A 200 9.23 26.30 -18.70
C VAL A 200 9.88 27.38 -17.84
N SER A 201 9.07 28.29 -17.31
CA SER A 201 9.48 29.28 -16.30
C SER A 201 8.39 29.52 -15.27
N PHE A 202 8.77 30.01 -14.08
CA PHE A 202 7.81 30.39 -13.04
C PHE A 202 6.73 31.36 -13.57
N ASP A 203 5.48 31.11 -13.18
CA ASP A 203 4.32 31.95 -13.49
C ASP A 203 4.00 32.87 -12.30
N PRO A 204 4.48 34.13 -12.30
CA PRO A 204 4.28 35.03 -11.16
C PRO A 204 2.85 35.57 -11.05
N SER A 205 2.02 35.38 -12.08
CA SER A 205 0.65 35.90 -12.13
C SER A 205 -0.25 34.96 -12.95
N PRO A 206 -0.64 33.81 -12.37
CA PRO A 206 -1.46 32.83 -13.08
C PRO A 206 -2.74 33.44 -13.66
N ASP A 207 -2.97 33.23 -14.95
CA ASP A 207 -4.18 33.66 -15.63
C ASP A 207 -5.38 32.86 -15.08
N PRO A 208 -6.38 33.51 -14.45
CA PRO A 208 -7.55 32.81 -13.91
C PRO A 208 -8.44 32.16 -14.98
N ALA A 209 -8.23 32.46 -16.25
CA ALA A 209 -8.88 31.75 -17.36
C ALA A 209 -8.26 30.37 -17.64
N LEU A 210 -7.04 30.12 -17.13
CA LEU A 210 -6.36 28.83 -17.20
C LEU A 210 -6.52 28.07 -15.89
N THR A 211 -6.62 26.75 -15.98
CA THR A 211 -6.84 25.85 -14.86
C THR A 211 -5.56 25.08 -14.63
N ASN A 212 -4.98 25.21 -13.44
CA ASN A 212 -3.82 24.42 -13.03
C ASN A 212 -4.26 22.98 -12.68
N PRO A 213 -3.34 22.00 -12.75
CA PRO A 213 -3.62 20.63 -12.36
C PRO A 213 -3.95 20.51 -10.86
N LEU A 214 -4.68 19.45 -10.49
CA LEU A 214 -4.91 19.08 -9.10
C LEU A 214 -3.59 18.70 -8.42
N ALA A 215 -2.76 17.92 -9.12
CA ALA A 215 -1.46 17.49 -8.66
C ALA A 215 -0.51 17.39 -9.85
N GLU A 216 0.77 17.66 -9.61
CA GLU A 216 1.80 17.64 -10.64
C GLU A 216 3.13 17.14 -10.07
N TYR A 217 4.01 16.59 -10.92
CA TYR A 217 5.35 16.18 -10.54
C TYR A 217 6.35 16.32 -11.69
N SER A 218 7.63 16.46 -11.35
CA SER A 218 8.71 16.67 -12.32
C SER A 218 9.00 15.42 -13.15
N HIS A 219 9.52 15.60 -14.35
CA HIS A 219 10.15 14.52 -15.13
C HIS A 219 11.42 13.94 -14.47
N ASP A 220 11.88 14.51 -13.35
CA ASP A 220 12.86 13.88 -12.46
C ASP A 220 12.26 12.72 -11.63
N ASP A 221 10.92 12.65 -11.53
CA ASP A 221 10.18 11.65 -10.77
C ASP A 221 9.44 10.62 -11.64
N GLY A 222 9.09 10.96 -12.88
CA GLY A 222 8.43 10.08 -13.86
C GLY A 222 8.63 10.55 -15.30
N ILE A 223 8.07 9.85 -16.29
CA ILE A 223 8.30 10.12 -17.72
C ILE A 223 6.99 10.15 -18.53
N ALA A 224 5.95 9.48 -18.06
CA ALA A 224 4.63 9.52 -18.67
C ALA A 224 3.58 9.06 -17.67
N VAL A 225 2.77 10.00 -17.18
CA VAL A 225 1.66 9.68 -16.28
C VAL A 225 0.60 8.83 -17.00
N LEU A 226 0.11 7.78 -16.33
CA LEU A 226 -0.83 6.80 -16.91
C LEU A 226 -2.25 6.90 -16.37
N GLY A 227 -2.50 7.80 -15.42
CA GLY A 227 -3.77 7.93 -14.72
C GLY A 227 -4.12 6.70 -13.87
N GLY A 228 -5.37 6.62 -13.44
CA GLY A 228 -5.83 5.57 -12.55
C GLY A 228 -7.27 5.75 -12.10
N PHE A 229 -7.59 5.31 -10.88
CA PHE A 229 -8.95 5.28 -10.37
C PHE A 229 -9.00 5.71 -8.90
N VAL A 230 -10.12 6.31 -8.49
CA VAL A 230 -10.45 6.40 -7.07
C VAL A 230 -10.83 5.01 -6.58
N TYR A 231 -10.16 4.52 -5.55
CA TYR A 231 -10.43 3.21 -4.99
C TYR A 231 -11.75 3.23 -4.20
N ARG A 232 -12.72 2.47 -4.69
CA ARG A 232 -14.07 2.30 -4.11
C ARG A 232 -14.39 0.86 -3.72
N GLY A 233 -13.41 -0.05 -3.85
CA GLY A 233 -13.52 -1.42 -3.41
C GLY A 233 -13.55 -1.56 -1.89
N SER A 234 -13.69 -2.79 -1.42
CA SER A 234 -13.85 -3.09 0.02
C SER A 234 -12.69 -3.92 0.59
N ALA A 235 -11.88 -4.57 -0.25
CA ALA A 235 -10.78 -5.43 0.20
C ALA A 235 -9.61 -4.67 0.84
N LEU A 236 -9.40 -3.40 0.47
CA LEU A 236 -8.33 -2.52 0.93
C LEU A 236 -8.88 -1.26 1.62
N PRO A 237 -9.35 -1.33 2.87
CA PRO A 237 -9.89 -0.16 3.58
C PRO A 237 -8.94 1.04 3.64
N ALA A 238 -7.63 0.79 3.70
CA ALA A 238 -6.60 1.82 3.72
C ALA A 238 -6.53 2.67 2.43
N LEU A 239 -7.05 2.16 1.30
CA LEU A 239 -7.10 2.89 0.04
C LEU A 239 -8.46 3.55 -0.21
N SER A 240 -9.45 3.35 0.65
CA SER A 240 -10.82 3.89 0.46
C SER A 240 -10.80 5.40 0.20
N GLY A 241 -11.30 5.80 -0.97
CA GLY A 241 -11.41 7.20 -1.40
C GLY A 241 -10.13 7.82 -1.95
N LYS A 242 -9.00 7.09 -1.95
CA LYS A 242 -7.73 7.54 -2.52
C LYS A 242 -7.74 7.39 -4.03
N TYR A 243 -7.17 8.35 -4.75
CA TYR A 243 -6.92 8.22 -6.18
C TYR A 243 -5.60 7.50 -6.39
N VAL A 244 -5.64 6.25 -6.86
CA VAL A 244 -4.46 5.42 -7.12
C VAL A 244 -4.14 5.51 -8.59
N PHE A 245 -2.90 5.92 -8.90
CA PHE A 245 -2.42 6.16 -10.27
C PHE A 245 -0.93 5.77 -10.38
N GLY A 246 -0.30 6.03 -11.52
CA GLY A 246 1.12 5.76 -11.65
C GLY A 246 1.72 6.29 -12.95
N ASP A 247 3.01 6.03 -13.08
CA ASP A 247 3.84 6.45 -14.21
C ASP A 247 4.44 5.23 -14.92
N LEU A 248 4.52 5.31 -16.25
CA LEU A 248 5.07 4.28 -17.13
C LEU A 248 6.43 3.77 -16.64
N VAL A 249 7.36 4.68 -16.32
CA VAL A 249 8.74 4.35 -15.99
C VAL A 249 9.39 5.46 -15.16
N ALA A 250 10.13 5.08 -14.12
CA ALA A 250 10.94 6.05 -13.38
C ALA A 250 12.17 6.49 -14.19
N PRO A 251 12.63 7.74 -14.09
CA PRO A 251 13.84 8.21 -14.74
C PRO A 251 15.06 7.34 -14.39
N GLY A 252 15.83 6.94 -15.40
CA GLY A 252 16.97 6.04 -15.23
C GLY A 252 16.63 4.60 -14.83
N SER A 253 15.35 4.24 -14.78
CA SER A 253 14.86 2.90 -14.46
C SER A 253 14.27 2.19 -15.68
N SER A 254 13.96 0.89 -15.50
CA SER A 254 13.18 0.08 -16.43
C SER A 254 11.82 -0.31 -15.85
N THR A 255 11.39 0.33 -14.77
CA THR A 255 10.17 -0.02 -14.04
C THR A 255 9.32 1.21 -13.73
N GLY A 256 8.00 1.07 -13.75
CA GLY A 256 7.04 2.10 -13.40
C GLY A 256 6.96 2.35 -11.89
N ARG A 257 6.27 3.44 -11.54
CA ARG A 257 5.98 3.85 -10.16
C ARG A 257 4.48 3.88 -9.95
N LEU A 258 4.07 3.54 -8.73
CA LEU A 258 2.67 3.65 -8.29
C LEU A 258 2.57 4.79 -7.29
N PHE A 259 1.50 5.56 -7.40
CA PHE A 259 1.26 6.73 -6.58
C PHE A 259 -0.18 6.73 -6.07
N TYR A 260 -0.44 7.57 -5.07
CA TYR A 260 -1.79 7.93 -4.71
C TYR A 260 -1.91 9.37 -4.20
N LEU A 261 -3.11 9.94 -4.38
CA LEU A 261 -3.59 11.13 -3.67
C LEU A 261 -4.51 10.69 -2.54
N ASP A 262 -4.44 11.36 -1.39
CA ASP A 262 -5.27 11.04 -0.22
C ASP A 262 -6.78 11.19 -0.52
N ASP A 263 -7.13 12.16 -1.37
CA ASP A 263 -8.44 12.36 -1.98
C ASP A 263 -8.31 13.27 -3.22
N LEU A 264 -9.44 13.56 -3.88
CA LEU A 264 -9.50 14.48 -5.04
C LEU A 264 -9.60 15.97 -4.63
N ASN A 265 -9.05 16.34 -3.47
CA ASN A 265 -8.86 17.73 -3.04
C ASN A 265 -7.40 17.98 -2.57
N SER A 266 -6.57 16.94 -2.54
CA SER A 266 -5.16 16.99 -2.18
C SER A 266 -4.28 17.04 -3.42
N SER A 267 -3.27 17.91 -3.40
CA SER A 267 -2.18 17.95 -4.38
C SER A 267 -0.96 17.13 -3.98
N ALA A 268 -0.95 16.60 -2.74
CA ALA A 268 0.20 15.85 -2.22
C ALA A 268 0.23 14.44 -2.81
N ILE A 269 1.20 14.19 -3.67
CA ILE A 269 1.48 12.87 -4.25
C ILE A 269 2.28 12.03 -3.27
N ARG A 270 1.82 10.80 -3.03
CA ARG A 270 2.52 9.81 -2.21
C ARG A 270 2.83 8.58 -3.03
N GLU A 271 4.01 8.00 -2.81
CA GLU A 271 4.37 6.74 -3.47
C GLU A 271 3.64 5.56 -2.82
N LEU A 272 3.00 4.74 -3.64
CA LEU A 272 2.39 3.48 -3.22
C LEU A 272 3.43 2.36 -3.32
N ARG A 273 3.98 1.95 -2.18
CA ARG A 273 4.92 0.83 -2.08
C ARG A 273 4.18 -0.48 -1.84
N ILE A 274 4.76 -1.58 -2.31
CA ILE A 274 4.10 -2.90 -2.33
C ILE A 274 4.70 -3.81 -1.26
N GLY A 275 3.83 -4.40 -0.44
CA GLY A 275 4.18 -5.42 0.54
C GLY A 275 4.96 -4.90 1.74
N ASN A 276 5.25 -5.79 2.69
CA ASN A 276 5.88 -5.44 3.98
C ASN A 276 7.35 -4.99 3.86
N GLU A 277 7.97 -5.21 2.70
CA GLU A 277 9.34 -4.77 2.40
C GLU A 277 9.37 -3.38 1.74
N GLU A 278 8.22 -2.72 1.58
CA GLU A 278 8.11 -1.39 0.98
C GLU A 278 8.82 -1.31 -0.39
N ARG A 279 8.57 -2.30 -1.27
CA ARG A 279 9.24 -2.39 -2.57
C ARG A 279 8.48 -1.70 -3.69
N SER A 280 9.18 -1.40 -4.79
CA SER A 280 8.55 -0.94 -6.03
C SER A 280 7.82 -2.08 -6.76
N LEU A 281 7.09 -1.74 -7.82
CA LEU A 281 6.41 -2.70 -8.70
C LEU A 281 7.40 -3.67 -9.38
N GLY A 282 8.59 -3.18 -9.73
CA GLY A 282 9.59 -3.99 -10.42
C GLY A 282 9.26 -4.33 -11.88
N LEU A 283 8.21 -3.71 -12.44
CA LEU A 283 7.75 -3.89 -13.82
C LEU A 283 7.42 -2.53 -14.43
N LEU A 284 7.41 -2.43 -15.76
CA LEU A 284 6.83 -1.29 -16.47
C LEU A 284 5.34 -1.25 -16.19
N LEU A 285 4.83 -0.07 -15.87
CA LEU A 285 3.40 0.15 -15.73
C LEU A 285 2.81 0.45 -17.11
N LYS A 286 1.63 -0.08 -17.44
CA LYS A 286 0.96 0.17 -18.72
C LYS A 286 -0.36 0.88 -18.54
N SER A 287 -1.10 0.51 -17.51
CA SER A 287 -2.39 1.10 -17.18
C SER A 287 -2.92 0.54 -15.87
N PHE A 288 -4.14 0.93 -15.54
CA PHE A 288 -4.95 0.36 -14.47
C PHE A 288 -6.23 -0.26 -15.04
N GLY A 289 -6.82 -1.16 -14.27
CA GLY A 289 -8.17 -1.67 -14.48
C GLY A 289 -8.95 -1.66 -13.17
N GLN A 290 -10.27 -1.64 -13.28
CA GLN A 290 -11.20 -1.73 -12.15
C GLN A 290 -12.25 -2.80 -12.46
N ASP A 291 -12.50 -3.72 -11.53
CA ASP A 291 -13.57 -4.71 -11.68
C ASP A 291 -14.93 -4.20 -11.19
N ALA A 292 -15.97 -5.02 -11.35
CA ALA A 292 -17.35 -4.68 -10.94
C ALA A 292 -17.51 -4.46 -9.43
N ASN A 293 -16.57 -4.92 -8.60
CA ASN A 293 -16.54 -4.68 -7.16
C ASN A 293 -15.67 -3.46 -6.80
N SER A 294 -15.26 -2.68 -7.80
CA SER A 294 -14.36 -1.53 -7.66
C SER A 294 -12.97 -1.86 -7.12
N GLU A 295 -12.55 -3.14 -7.20
CA GLU A 295 -11.19 -3.55 -6.88
C GLU A 295 -10.25 -3.21 -8.03
N LEU A 296 -9.01 -2.84 -7.70
CA LEU A 296 -8.07 -2.32 -8.68
C LEU A 296 -7.06 -3.36 -9.15
N TYR A 297 -6.69 -3.21 -10.41
CA TYR A 297 -5.70 -4.00 -11.12
C TYR A 297 -4.69 -3.08 -11.76
N VAL A 298 -3.45 -3.54 -11.81
CA VAL A 298 -2.35 -2.94 -12.54
C VAL A 298 -2.10 -3.78 -13.80
N LEU A 299 -2.05 -3.13 -14.95
CA LEU A 299 -1.53 -3.72 -16.19
C LEU A 299 -0.04 -3.41 -16.25
N ALA A 300 0.78 -4.45 -16.28
CA ALA A 300 2.24 -4.32 -16.23
C ALA A 300 2.92 -5.18 -17.29
N ASP A 301 4.18 -4.87 -17.58
CA ASP A 301 4.99 -5.61 -18.54
C ASP A 301 6.48 -5.57 -18.14
N THR A 302 7.28 -6.50 -18.66
CA THR A 302 8.74 -6.42 -18.62
C THR A 302 9.31 -5.67 -19.83
N ASN A 303 8.50 -5.41 -20.87
CA ASN A 303 8.90 -4.73 -22.10
C ASN A 303 8.04 -3.48 -22.38
N ILE A 304 8.60 -2.48 -23.09
CA ILE A 304 7.84 -1.28 -23.47
C ILE A 304 6.72 -1.62 -24.48
N GLY A 305 6.84 -2.72 -25.23
CA GLY A 305 5.87 -3.12 -26.25
C GLY A 305 6.14 -2.44 -27.60
N PRO A 306 5.18 -2.44 -28.54
CA PRO A 306 3.84 -3.01 -28.44
C PRO A 306 3.78 -4.52 -28.75
N THR A 307 4.93 -5.18 -28.94
CA THR A 307 5.02 -6.61 -29.24
C THR A 307 5.52 -7.42 -28.05
N GLY A 308 5.23 -8.72 -28.05
CA GLY A 308 5.64 -9.65 -26.99
C GLY A 308 4.46 -10.27 -26.24
N THR A 309 4.77 -11.15 -25.28
CA THR A 309 3.78 -11.91 -24.49
C THR A 309 4.03 -11.79 -22.99
N THR A 310 4.74 -10.73 -22.58
CA THR A 310 5.19 -10.50 -21.20
C THR A 310 4.22 -9.66 -20.37
N GLY A 311 3.12 -9.20 -20.97
CA GLY A 311 2.04 -8.50 -20.27
C GLY A 311 1.49 -9.31 -19.09
N ARG A 312 1.09 -8.58 -18.04
CA ARG A 312 0.54 -9.09 -16.78
C ARG A 312 -0.66 -8.24 -16.36
N VAL A 313 -1.66 -8.91 -15.80
CA VAL A 313 -2.75 -8.27 -15.05
C VAL A 313 -2.56 -8.65 -13.58
N LEU A 314 -2.30 -7.67 -12.73
CA LEU A 314 -1.98 -7.86 -11.32
C LEU A 314 -3.05 -7.19 -10.46
N LYS A 315 -3.77 -7.96 -9.64
CA LYS A 315 -4.72 -7.39 -8.68
C LYS A 315 -3.95 -6.75 -7.52
N ILE A 316 -4.33 -5.54 -7.11
CA ILE A 316 -3.87 -4.95 -5.84
C ILE A 316 -4.64 -5.64 -4.71
N VAL A 317 -3.93 -6.25 -3.78
CA VAL A 317 -4.51 -7.03 -2.67
C VAL A 317 -3.85 -6.61 -1.35
N PRO A 318 -4.50 -6.88 -0.20
CA PRO A 318 -3.88 -6.64 1.10
C PRO A 318 -2.51 -7.31 1.18
N ALA A 319 -1.53 -6.59 1.75
CA ALA A 319 -0.27 -7.21 2.10
C ALA A 319 -0.55 -8.39 3.06
N PRO A 320 0.15 -9.53 2.92
CA PRO A 320 0.06 -10.59 3.91
C PRO A 320 0.37 -10.02 5.28
N ALA A 321 -0.39 -10.44 6.31
CA ALA A 321 -0.06 -10.10 7.69
C ALA A 321 1.42 -10.39 7.94
N SER A 322 2.16 -9.38 8.41
CA SER A 322 3.58 -9.55 8.73
C SER A 322 3.70 -10.74 9.68
N PRO A 323 4.54 -11.73 9.38
CA PRO A 323 4.64 -12.84 10.30
C PRO A 323 5.28 -12.32 11.59
N ALA A 324 4.58 -12.49 12.68
CA ALA A 324 4.93 -11.94 13.98
C ALA A 324 5.13 -13.09 14.96
N LEU A 325 6.10 -12.96 15.86
CA LEU A 325 6.02 -13.68 17.11
C LEU A 325 4.85 -13.01 17.87
N VAL A 326 3.67 -13.61 17.77
CA VAL A 326 2.44 -13.03 18.33
C VAL A 326 2.36 -13.20 19.83
N ASN A 327 3.17 -14.12 20.37
CA ASN A 327 3.40 -14.27 21.79
C ASN A 327 4.86 -14.66 22.06
N LEU A 328 5.40 -14.09 23.14
CA LEU A 328 6.64 -14.50 23.79
C LEU A 328 6.36 -14.68 25.27
N ALA A 329 6.80 -15.79 25.84
CA ALA A 329 6.54 -16.14 27.24
C ALA A 329 7.77 -16.73 27.92
N THR A 330 7.92 -16.50 29.22
CA THR A 330 8.90 -17.25 30.01
C THR A 330 8.34 -17.68 31.35
N ARG A 331 8.52 -18.97 31.65
CA ARG A 331 8.17 -19.61 32.92
C ARG A 331 9.43 -19.92 33.72
N MET A 332 9.43 -19.53 34.99
CA MET A 332 10.45 -19.95 35.95
C MET A 332 9.96 -19.76 37.39
N ARG A 333 10.75 -20.21 38.37
CA ARG A 333 10.51 -19.94 39.78
C ARG A 333 10.89 -18.49 40.14
N VAL A 334 9.89 -17.66 40.41
CA VAL A 334 10.02 -16.28 40.88
C VAL A 334 10.47 -16.27 42.35
N GLN A 335 11.57 -15.59 42.65
CA GLN A 335 12.06 -15.36 44.01
C GLN A 335 12.05 -13.86 44.36
N THR A 336 12.72 -13.46 45.44
CA THR A 336 12.80 -12.07 45.92
C THR A 336 14.11 -11.39 45.52
N GLY A 337 14.16 -10.06 45.59
CA GLY A 337 15.39 -9.28 45.35
C GLY A 337 15.87 -9.41 43.90
N ASP A 338 17.16 -9.68 43.71
CA ASP A 338 17.76 -9.82 42.37
C ASP A 338 17.32 -11.09 41.62
N ASN A 339 16.51 -11.94 42.26
CA ASN A 339 16.06 -13.24 41.73
C ASN A 339 14.58 -13.24 41.29
N VAL A 340 14.00 -12.05 41.10
CA VAL A 340 12.69 -11.89 40.43
C VAL A 340 12.75 -12.36 38.98
N LEU A 341 11.60 -12.63 38.36
CA LEU A 341 11.55 -12.99 36.94
C LEU A 341 11.62 -11.73 36.09
N ILE A 342 12.61 -11.66 35.21
CA ILE A 342 12.84 -10.52 34.32
C ILE A 342 12.69 -10.96 32.86
N GLY A 343 11.63 -10.49 32.18
CA GLY A 343 11.41 -10.66 30.74
C GLY A 343 11.79 -9.39 29.97
N GLY A 344 12.96 -9.37 29.34
CA GLY A 344 13.40 -8.26 28.49
C GLY A 344 12.98 -8.48 27.03
N PHE A 345 12.43 -7.48 26.36
CA PHE A 345 12.00 -7.58 24.95
C PHE A 345 12.37 -6.35 24.13
N ILE A 346 12.43 -6.54 22.81
CA ILE A 346 12.76 -5.48 21.85
C ILE A 346 11.64 -5.37 20.84
N LEU A 347 11.14 -4.15 20.65
CA LEU A 347 10.23 -3.80 19.56
C LEU A 347 11.05 -3.18 18.43
N ILE A 348 10.98 -3.79 17.24
CA ILE A 348 11.60 -3.26 16.01
C ILE A 348 10.54 -2.68 15.09
N GLY A 349 10.93 -1.76 14.22
CA GLY A 349 10.06 -1.07 13.27
C GLY A 349 10.19 0.44 13.38
N SER A 350 9.29 1.16 12.71
CA SER A 350 9.27 2.63 12.66
C SER A 350 8.01 3.25 13.27
N THR A 351 7.05 2.43 13.71
CA THR A 351 5.76 2.87 14.26
C THR A 351 5.55 2.33 15.68
N PRO A 352 4.80 3.06 16.53
CA PRO A 352 4.42 2.55 17.84
C PRO A 352 3.61 1.26 17.72
N LYS A 353 3.77 0.36 18.69
CA LYS A 353 3.11 -0.94 18.71
C LYS A 353 2.28 -1.09 19.99
N LYS A 354 1.01 -1.47 19.84
CA LYS A 354 0.15 -1.81 20.97
C LYS A 354 0.37 -3.26 21.41
N VAL A 355 0.68 -3.46 22.69
CA VAL A 355 0.95 -4.77 23.30
C VAL A 355 0.19 -4.95 24.60
N ILE A 356 0.08 -6.20 25.05
CA ILE A 356 -0.27 -6.54 26.43
C ILE A 356 0.82 -7.42 27.05
N LEU A 357 1.21 -7.08 28.27
CA LEU A 357 2.04 -7.91 29.12
C LEU A 357 1.19 -8.55 30.21
N ARG A 358 1.44 -9.81 30.53
CA ARG A 358 0.73 -10.56 31.57
C ARG A 358 1.71 -11.23 32.53
N ALA A 359 1.35 -11.29 33.80
CA ALA A 359 2.03 -12.10 34.81
C ALA A 359 1.05 -13.14 35.34
N ILE A 360 1.27 -14.41 34.95
CA ILE A 360 0.39 -15.54 35.23
C ILE A 360 0.99 -16.39 36.34
N GLY A 361 0.19 -16.73 37.34
CA GLY A 361 0.61 -17.47 38.53
C GLY A 361 -0.47 -18.44 39.00
N PRO A 362 -1.57 -17.96 39.62
CA PRO A 362 -2.69 -18.78 40.07
C PRO A 362 -3.29 -19.67 38.98
N SER A 363 -3.35 -19.19 37.73
CA SER A 363 -3.93 -19.90 36.59
C SER A 363 -3.02 -20.99 36.01
N LEU A 364 -1.79 -21.15 36.50
CA LEU A 364 -0.88 -22.18 35.99
C LEU A 364 -1.40 -23.58 36.33
N THR A 365 -1.50 -24.41 35.29
CA THR A 365 -1.94 -25.79 35.38
C THR A 365 -0.96 -26.75 34.69
N ALA A 366 -0.92 -27.99 35.16
CA ALA A 366 -0.28 -29.12 34.51
C ALA A 366 -1.30 -30.27 34.48
N ASP A 367 -1.51 -30.87 33.30
CA ASP A 367 -2.53 -31.92 33.09
C ASP A 367 -3.93 -31.57 33.60
N GLY A 368 -4.32 -30.30 33.45
CA GLY A 368 -5.62 -29.78 33.89
C GLY A 368 -5.77 -29.60 35.40
N GLN A 369 -4.72 -29.81 36.19
CA GLN A 369 -4.69 -29.55 37.63
C GLN A 369 -3.83 -28.33 37.96
N PRO A 370 -4.13 -27.58 39.03
CA PRO A 370 -3.31 -26.45 39.44
C PRO A 370 -1.85 -26.89 39.68
N LEU A 371 -0.91 -26.19 39.05
CA LEU A 371 0.51 -26.50 39.15
C LEU A 371 0.97 -26.37 40.62
N PRO A 372 1.59 -27.41 41.21
CA PRO A 372 2.17 -27.31 42.54
C PRO A 372 3.26 -26.23 42.60
N GLY A 373 3.27 -25.43 43.67
CA GLY A 373 4.30 -24.40 43.87
C GLY A 373 4.17 -23.15 42.99
N ARG A 374 3.04 -22.97 42.28
CA ARG A 374 2.75 -21.74 41.52
C ARG A 374 2.66 -20.51 42.43
N LEU A 375 3.08 -19.35 41.91
CA LEU A 375 2.98 -18.08 42.60
C LEU A 375 1.51 -17.66 42.69
N LEU A 376 1.00 -17.46 43.90
CA LEU A 376 -0.43 -17.21 44.13
C LEU A 376 -0.85 -15.75 43.98
N ASP A 377 0.11 -14.84 43.90
CA ASP A 377 -0.14 -13.40 43.91
C ASP A 377 0.99 -12.66 43.16
N PRO A 378 0.98 -12.70 41.82
CA PRO A 378 1.99 -12.06 40.99
C PRO A 378 1.73 -10.56 40.80
N THR A 379 2.81 -9.79 40.79
CA THR A 379 2.85 -8.35 40.46
C THR A 379 3.70 -8.14 39.21
N LEU A 380 3.40 -7.12 38.41
CA LEU A 380 4.11 -6.84 37.15
C LEU A 380 4.46 -5.36 37.03
N THR A 381 5.72 -5.06 36.69
CA THR A 381 6.16 -3.69 36.36
C THR A 381 6.90 -3.67 35.03
N LEU A 382 6.53 -2.74 34.16
CA LEU A 382 7.19 -2.49 32.87
C LEU A 382 8.15 -1.31 33.00
N PHE A 383 9.36 -1.46 32.47
CA PHE A 383 10.43 -0.45 32.43
C PHE A 383 10.84 -0.16 30.99
N ASP A 384 11.27 1.07 30.72
CA ASP A 384 11.91 1.46 29.46
C ASP A 384 13.40 1.07 29.41
N GLY A 385 14.05 1.34 28.27
CA GLY A 385 15.47 1.04 28.06
C GLY A 385 16.46 1.81 28.94
N SER A 386 16.00 2.84 29.66
CA SER A 386 16.81 3.56 30.68
C SER A 386 16.69 2.93 32.08
N GLY A 387 15.79 1.95 32.25
CA GLY A 387 15.46 1.37 33.54
C GLY A 387 14.42 2.18 34.33
N SER A 388 13.72 3.12 33.69
CA SER A 388 12.66 3.90 34.34
C SER A 388 11.32 3.15 34.29
N PRO A 389 10.55 3.06 35.40
CA PRO A 389 9.27 2.39 35.40
C PRO A 389 8.24 3.18 34.58
N LEU A 390 7.56 2.51 33.66
CA LEU A 390 6.48 3.06 32.83
C LEU A 390 5.10 2.75 33.41
N PHE A 391 4.86 1.49 33.75
CA PHE A 391 3.58 1.00 34.25
C PHE A 391 3.79 -0.10 35.28
N SER A 392 2.87 -0.21 36.24
CA SER A 392 2.86 -1.30 37.22
C SER A 392 1.42 -1.74 37.47
N ASN A 393 1.23 -3.03 37.72
CA ASN A 393 -0.07 -3.59 38.07
C ASN A 393 0.07 -4.74 39.07
N ASP A 394 -0.82 -4.72 40.05
CA ASP A 394 -1.11 -5.72 41.05
C ASP A 394 -2.64 -5.90 40.99
N ASP A 395 -3.10 -7.10 40.62
CA ASP A 395 -4.48 -7.43 40.20
C ASP A 395 -5.00 -6.66 38.96
N TRP A 396 -5.20 -7.37 37.85
CA TRP A 396 -5.65 -6.77 36.59
C TRP A 396 -7.09 -6.23 36.68
N GLN A 397 -7.95 -6.85 37.49
CA GLN A 397 -9.35 -6.43 37.61
C GLN A 397 -9.53 -5.12 38.39
N ASN A 398 -8.53 -4.72 39.17
CA ASN A 398 -8.49 -3.45 39.90
C ASN A 398 -7.78 -2.35 39.10
N SER A 399 -7.22 -2.68 37.93
CA SER A 399 -6.52 -1.76 37.05
C SER A 399 -7.45 -0.75 36.39
N PRO A 400 -7.03 0.52 36.19
CA PRO A 400 -7.73 1.45 35.30
C PRO A 400 -7.79 0.95 33.85
N GLN A 401 -6.94 -0.01 33.47
CA GLN A 401 -6.89 -0.61 32.14
C GLN A 401 -7.84 -1.82 31.99
N LYS A 402 -8.66 -2.16 33.00
CA LYS A 402 -9.53 -3.35 33.00
C LYS A 402 -10.28 -3.56 31.68
N GLN A 403 -10.91 -2.52 31.15
CA GLN A 403 -11.68 -2.65 29.90
C GLN A 403 -10.75 -2.93 28.70
N GLN A 404 -9.61 -2.26 28.60
CA GLN A 404 -8.63 -2.50 27.54
C GLN A 404 -8.06 -3.93 27.60
N ILE A 405 -7.88 -4.46 28.82
CA ILE A 405 -7.43 -5.84 29.06
C ILE A 405 -8.52 -6.83 28.62
N ILE A 406 -9.80 -6.57 28.91
CA ILE A 406 -10.92 -7.39 28.41
C ILE A 406 -10.98 -7.35 26.88
N ASP A 407 -10.91 -6.16 26.29
CA ASP A 407 -11.00 -5.95 24.84
C ASP A 407 -9.82 -6.59 24.07
N SER A 408 -8.72 -6.91 24.77
CA SER A 408 -7.59 -7.64 24.20
C SER A 408 -7.90 -9.10 23.83
N ASN A 409 -8.99 -9.67 24.36
CA ASN A 409 -9.36 -11.10 24.28
C ASN A 409 -8.34 -12.08 24.90
N VAL A 410 -7.34 -11.56 25.62
CA VAL A 410 -6.33 -12.35 26.33
C VAL A 410 -6.17 -11.88 27.79
N ALA A 411 -7.28 -11.47 28.44
CA ALA A 411 -7.25 -11.13 29.86
C ALA A 411 -6.76 -12.33 30.71
N PRO A 412 -5.97 -12.12 31.78
CA PRO A 412 -5.62 -13.18 32.71
C PRO A 412 -6.88 -13.85 33.31
N PRO A 413 -6.93 -15.18 33.43
CA PRO A 413 -8.12 -15.85 33.95
C PRO A 413 -8.39 -15.57 35.44
N ASP A 414 -7.34 -15.45 36.25
CA ASP A 414 -7.49 -15.22 37.70
C ASP A 414 -7.47 -13.71 38.00
N PRO A 415 -8.38 -13.19 38.86
CA PRO A 415 -8.39 -11.79 39.24
C PRO A 415 -7.08 -11.29 39.90
N LYS A 416 -6.31 -12.19 40.52
CA LYS A 416 -5.04 -11.89 41.19
C LYS A 416 -3.83 -11.80 40.26
N GLU A 417 -4.04 -12.05 38.97
CA GLU A 417 -2.96 -11.94 37.99
C GLU A 417 -2.80 -10.49 37.53
N SER A 418 -1.61 -10.11 37.09
CA SER A 418 -1.36 -8.75 36.61
C SER A 418 -1.36 -8.67 35.09
N ALA A 419 -1.85 -7.55 34.56
CA ALA A 419 -1.74 -7.23 33.14
C ALA A 419 -1.55 -5.73 32.89
N ILE A 420 -0.76 -5.41 31.86
CA ILE A 420 -0.45 -4.05 31.42
C ILE A 420 -0.69 -3.97 29.92
N VAL A 421 -1.58 -3.08 29.48
CA VAL A 421 -1.74 -2.73 28.05
C VAL A 421 -0.93 -1.45 27.78
N ALA A 422 -0.08 -1.46 26.76
CA ALA A 422 0.75 -0.29 26.44
C ALA A 422 0.93 -0.12 24.93
N THR A 423 0.99 1.13 24.48
CA THR A 423 1.47 1.49 23.14
C THR A 423 2.89 2.00 23.27
N LEU A 424 3.85 1.22 22.76
CA LEU A 424 5.27 1.43 22.97
C LEU A 424 5.96 1.81 21.66
N GLN A 425 6.95 2.69 21.73
CA GLN A 425 7.81 2.99 20.59
C GLN A 425 8.74 1.80 20.30
N PRO A 426 9.30 1.68 19.08
CA PRO A 426 10.41 0.78 18.84
C PRO A 426 11.56 1.06 19.82
N GLY A 427 12.07 0.02 20.49
CA GLY A 427 13.03 0.17 21.59
C GLY A 427 13.13 -1.06 22.48
N ASN A 428 13.98 -0.94 23.52
CA ASN A 428 14.23 -1.96 24.52
C ASN A 428 13.34 -1.75 25.74
N TYR A 429 12.77 -2.84 26.27
CA TYR A 429 11.88 -2.81 27.42
C TYR A 429 12.14 -3.99 28.34
N THR A 430 11.80 -3.83 29.62
CA THR A 430 11.95 -4.88 30.63
C THR A 430 10.68 -5.03 31.43
N ALA A 431 10.12 -6.23 31.47
CA ALA A 431 8.99 -6.60 32.31
C ALA A 431 9.50 -7.40 33.52
N ILE A 432 9.24 -6.91 34.72
CA ILE A 432 9.66 -7.57 35.97
C ILE A 432 8.42 -8.09 36.68
N MET A 433 8.42 -9.41 36.92
CA MET A 433 7.41 -10.10 37.70
C MET A 433 7.97 -10.47 39.08
N SER A 434 7.23 -10.11 40.12
CA SER A 434 7.53 -10.40 41.53
C SER A 434 6.30 -10.95 42.24
N GLY A 435 6.47 -11.63 43.36
CA GLY A 435 5.34 -11.95 44.24
C GLY A 435 4.98 -10.76 45.13
N SER A 436 3.69 -10.61 45.44
CA SER A 436 3.26 -9.61 46.41
C SER A 436 3.95 -9.84 47.77
N GLY A 437 4.55 -8.78 48.33
CA GLY A 437 5.39 -8.85 49.53
C GLY A 437 6.66 -9.68 49.33
N THR A 438 6.75 -10.82 50.01
CA THR A 438 7.89 -11.78 49.92
C THR A 438 7.48 -13.12 49.31
N ALA A 439 6.32 -13.18 48.65
CA ALA A 439 5.83 -14.39 48.03
C ALA A 439 6.78 -14.87 46.92
N THR A 440 6.97 -16.19 46.84
CA THR A 440 7.78 -16.86 45.81
C THR A 440 7.00 -18.03 45.23
N GLY A 441 7.33 -18.44 44.01
CA GLY A 441 6.63 -19.53 43.34
C GLY A 441 6.84 -19.53 41.84
N ILE A 442 6.29 -20.51 41.13
CA ILE A 442 6.39 -20.59 39.67
C ILE A 442 5.46 -19.56 39.03
N GLY A 443 5.99 -18.74 38.13
CA GLY A 443 5.27 -17.69 37.43
C GLY A 443 5.63 -17.63 35.94
N VAL A 444 4.78 -17.00 35.14
CA VAL A 444 5.00 -16.77 33.70
C VAL A 444 4.80 -15.30 33.37
N VAL A 445 5.78 -14.69 32.69
CA VAL A 445 5.58 -13.40 32.01
C VAL A 445 5.30 -13.67 30.54
N GLU A 446 4.27 -13.03 30.00
CA GLU A 446 3.91 -13.11 28.59
C GLU A 446 3.81 -11.72 27.96
N LEU A 447 4.15 -11.63 26.68
CA LEU A 447 3.95 -10.46 25.82
C LEU A 447 3.10 -10.90 24.62
N TYR A 448 2.00 -10.21 24.35
CA TYR A 448 1.20 -10.39 23.13
C TYR A 448 1.20 -9.12 22.27
N ASP A 449 1.31 -9.30 20.96
CA ASP A 449 1.05 -8.26 19.97
C ASP A 449 -0.48 -8.09 19.80
N LEU A 450 -1.01 -6.92 20.12
CA LEU A 450 -2.44 -6.60 19.98
C LEU A 450 -2.78 -5.90 18.65
N GLU A 451 -1.79 -5.62 17.81
CA GLU A 451 -1.92 -4.89 16.55
C GLU A 451 -1.07 -5.56 15.46
N THR A 452 -1.47 -6.78 15.08
CA THR A 452 -0.77 -7.62 14.09
C THR A 452 -0.79 -7.07 12.66
N SER A 453 -1.57 -6.00 12.41
CA SER A 453 -1.58 -5.23 11.16
C SER A 453 -0.50 -4.15 11.10
N ALA A 454 0.12 -3.77 12.22
CA ALA A 454 1.18 -2.77 12.24
C ALA A 454 2.56 -3.40 11.91
N PRO A 455 3.42 -2.71 11.13
CA PRO A 455 4.69 -3.26 10.63
C PRO A 455 5.76 -3.49 11.70
N ALA A 456 5.64 -2.86 12.89
CA ALA A 456 6.51 -3.16 14.01
C ALA A 456 6.27 -4.60 14.52
N ASN A 457 7.29 -5.28 15.04
CA ASN A 457 7.15 -6.66 15.54
C ASN A 457 8.02 -6.87 16.79
N PRO A 458 7.64 -7.78 17.71
CA PRO A 458 8.56 -8.26 18.73
C PRO A 458 9.72 -9.00 18.06
N ALA A 459 10.95 -8.52 18.26
CA ALA A 459 12.16 -9.12 17.68
C ALA A 459 12.81 -10.19 18.57
N ASN A 460 12.57 -10.12 19.88
CA ASN A 460 13.22 -10.96 20.89
C ASN A 460 12.44 -10.92 22.22
N LEU A 461 12.50 -12.02 22.98
CA LEU A 461 12.31 -12.06 24.44
C LEU A 461 13.53 -12.76 25.06
N ALA A 462 14.25 -12.05 25.91
CA ALA A 462 15.30 -12.58 26.76
C ALA A 462 14.76 -12.74 28.18
N THR A 463 15.17 -13.78 28.88
CA THR A 463 14.84 -13.94 30.30
C THR A 463 16.08 -14.21 31.12
N ARG A 464 16.14 -13.57 32.28
CA ARG A 464 17.18 -13.79 33.27
C ARG A 464 16.54 -14.28 34.56
N GLY A 465 17.11 -15.35 35.11
CA GLY A 465 16.74 -15.88 36.42
C GLY A 465 17.44 -17.19 36.74
N PHE A 466 17.23 -17.71 37.94
CA PHE A 466 17.79 -18.99 38.36
C PHE A 466 17.11 -20.16 37.63
N VAL A 467 17.92 -20.98 36.95
CA VAL A 467 17.47 -22.23 36.31
C VAL A 467 17.59 -23.35 37.34
N GLU A 468 16.47 -24.03 37.61
CA GLU A 468 16.41 -25.21 38.48
C GLU A 468 16.03 -26.45 37.64
N THR A 469 15.75 -27.58 38.27
CA THR A 469 15.39 -28.84 37.57
C THR A 469 13.89 -29.15 37.69
N GLY A 470 13.42 -30.09 36.86
CA GLY A 470 12.03 -30.56 36.89
C GLY A 470 11.03 -29.44 36.59
N ASP A 471 10.00 -29.32 37.41
CA ASP A 471 8.97 -28.29 37.23
C ASP A 471 9.51 -26.86 37.34
N ASN A 472 10.69 -26.66 37.93
CA ASN A 472 11.31 -25.34 38.08
C ASN A 472 12.29 -24.98 36.95
N ALA A 473 12.44 -25.85 35.94
CA ALA A 473 13.26 -25.55 34.76
C ALA A 473 12.81 -24.24 34.09
N MET A 474 13.77 -23.52 33.50
CA MET A 474 13.48 -22.31 32.76
C MET A 474 12.92 -22.69 31.39
N ILE A 475 11.77 -22.11 31.06
CA ILE A 475 11.07 -22.42 29.81
C ILE A 475 10.77 -21.13 29.06
N GLY A 476 11.33 -20.98 27.86
CA GLY A 476 10.95 -19.95 26.91
C GLY A 476 9.86 -20.46 25.96
N GLY A 477 8.65 -19.92 26.05
CA GLY A 477 7.55 -20.19 25.13
C GLY A 477 7.45 -19.12 24.04
N PHE A 478 7.05 -19.51 22.83
CA PHE A 478 6.71 -18.55 21.78
C PHE A 478 5.68 -19.10 20.81
N ILE A 479 4.91 -18.20 20.20
CA ILE A 479 3.93 -18.54 19.17
C ILE A 479 4.37 -17.91 17.85
N VAL A 480 4.58 -18.75 16.84
CA VAL A 480 4.74 -18.30 15.45
C VAL A 480 3.34 -18.04 14.91
N GLY A 481 3.02 -16.77 14.64
CA GLY A 481 1.75 -16.36 14.03
C GLY A 481 1.86 -16.09 12.53
N GLY A 482 0.73 -15.73 11.92
CA GLY A 482 0.64 -15.43 10.48
C GLY A 482 0.53 -16.67 9.60
N SER A 483 0.81 -16.51 8.30
CA SER A 483 0.67 -17.57 7.27
C SER A 483 1.99 -18.10 6.72
N GLN A 484 3.12 -17.63 7.24
CA GLN A 484 4.46 -17.97 6.75
C GLN A 484 5.27 -18.68 7.82
N ASN A 485 6.15 -19.60 7.40
CA ASN A 485 7.07 -20.28 8.31
C ASN A 485 8.18 -19.33 8.78
N ARG A 486 8.75 -19.59 9.97
CA ARG A 486 9.77 -18.73 10.57
C ARG A 486 10.95 -19.46 11.17
N THR A 487 12.14 -18.97 10.85
CA THR A 487 13.37 -19.36 11.54
C THR A 487 13.52 -18.51 12.79
N VAL A 488 13.76 -19.19 13.91
CA VAL A 488 13.99 -18.61 15.24
C VAL A 488 15.35 -19.09 15.74
N LEU A 489 16.13 -18.17 16.32
CA LEU A 489 17.32 -18.47 17.09
C LEU A 489 16.96 -18.47 18.59
N VAL A 490 17.19 -19.60 19.26
CA VAL A 490 17.09 -19.74 20.71
C VAL A 490 18.50 -19.86 21.28
N ARG A 491 18.79 -19.17 22.38
CA ARG A 491 20.11 -19.19 23.05
C ARG A 491 19.93 -19.32 24.55
N ALA A 492 20.73 -20.16 25.19
CA ALA A 492 20.87 -20.20 26.64
C ALA A 492 22.27 -19.69 27.00
N ILE A 493 22.32 -18.57 27.70
CA ILE A 493 23.54 -17.85 28.03
C ILE A 493 23.86 -18.09 29.49
N GLY A 494 25.03 -18.65 29.76
CA GLY A 494 25.47 -19.10 31.07
C GLY A 494 26.81 -18.47 31.42
N PRO A 495 27.95 -19.09 31.08
CA PRO A 495 29.28 -18.58 31.41
C PRO A 495 29.52 -17.10 31.04
N SER A 496 29.00 -16.62 29.90
CA SER A 496 29.19 -15.24 29.47
C SER A 496 28.57 -14.21 30.41
N LEU A 497 27.57 -14.61 31.23
CA LEU A 497 26.95 -13.71 32.21
C LEU A 497 27.92 -13.30 33.33
N THR A 498 28.93 -14.12 33.63
CA THR A 498 29.94 -13.79 34.65
C THR A 498 30.77 -12.57 34.26
N ALA A 499 31.04 -12.39 32.96
CA ALA A 499 31.79 -11.24 32.44
C ALA A 499 31.04 -9.91 32.59
N VAL A 500 29.72 -9.95 32.74
CA VAL A 500 28.87 -8.78 33.00
C VAL A 500 28.41 -8.69 34.46
N GLY A 501 29.10 -9.38 35.36
CA GLY A 501 28.93 -9.24 36.80
C GLY A 501 27.77 -10.05 37.40
N VAL A 502 27.21 -11.02 36.67
CA VAL A 502 26.19 -11.92 37.21
C VAL A 502 26.87 -13.06 37.99
N PRO A 503 26.72 -13.15 39.31
CA PRO A 503 27.27 -14.26 40.09
C PRO A 503 26.47 -15.55 39.83
N ASN A 504 27.13 -16.72 40.03
CA ASN A 504 26.51 -18.05 39.96
C ASN A 504 25.79 -18.37 38.63
N ALA A 505 26.33 -17.91 37.50
CA ALA A 505 25.79 -18.26 36.20
C ALA A 505 25.86 -19.78 35.95
N LEU A 506 24.86 -20.33 35.25
CA LEU A 506 24.80 -21.75 34.87
C LEU A 506 26.06 -22.08 34.04
N PRO A 507 26.94 -23.00 34.49
CA PRO A 507 28.26 -23.14 33.87
C PRO A 507 28.27 -23.84 32.51
N ASP A 508 27.20 -24.58 32.18
CA ASP A 508 27.10 -25.38 30.96
C ASP A 508 25.61 -25.59 30.62
N PRO A 509 24.96 -24.60 29.95
CA PRO A 509 23.54 -24.66 29.65
C PRO A 509 23.22 -25.56 28.45
N THR A 510 22.29 -26.50 28.60
CA THR A 510 21.68 -27.24 27.48
C THR A 510 20.40 -26.58 26.98
N LEU A 511 19.98 -26.90 25.75
CA LEU A 511 18.70 -26.46 25.16
C LEU A 511 17.97 -27.62 24.49
N GLU A 512 16.66 -27.68 24.70
CA GLU A 512 15.73 -28.46 23.87
C GLU A 512 14.63 -27.56 23.31
N LEU A 513 14.40 -27.60 21.99
CA LEU A 513 13.28 -26.98 21.32
C LEU A 513 12.19 -28.02 21.02
N LYS A 514 10.97 -27.78 21.46
CA LYS A 514 9.82 -28.67 21.29
C LYS A 514 8.65 -27.98 20.58
N ASN A 515 7.83 -28.76 19.90
CA ASN A 515 6.55 -28.32 19.33
C ASN A 515 5.39 -28.46 20.36
N SER A 516 4.18 -28.10 19.94
CA SER A 516 2.96 -28.16 20.76
C SER A 516 2.57 -29.57 21.24
N SER A 517 3.04 -30.64 20.57
CA SER A 517 2.83 -32.02 21.02
C SER A 517 3.89 -32.52 22.00
N GLY A 518 4.82 -31.65 22.42
CA GLY A 518 5.95 -32.00 23.30
C GLY A 518 7.08 -32.74 22.58
N THR A 519 7.03 -32.86 21.26
CA THR A 519 8.08 -33.53 20.46
C THR A 519 9.29 -32.62 20.33
N THR A 520 10.48 -33.13 20.65
CA THR A 520 11.75 -32.41 20.43
C THR A 520 12.03 -32.25 18.94
N LEU A 521 12.16 -31.01 18.51
CA LEU A 521 12.54 -30.61 17.15
C LEU A 521 14.05 -30.49 17.01
N ALA A 522 14.73 -30.00 18.04
CA ALA A 522 16.17 -29.84 18.09
C ALA A 522 16.66 -29.80 19.55
N SER A 523 17.92 -30.16 19.77
CA SER A 523 18.61 -30.02 21.04
C SER A 523 20.04 -29.54 20.79
N ASN A 524 20.59 -28.75 21.69
CA ASN A 524 21.99 -28.32 21.60
C ASN A 524 22.58 -28.12 22.99
N ASP A 525 23.87 -28.41 23.13
CA ASP A 525 24.64 -28.24 24.36
C ASP A 525 25.73 -27.17 24.16
N ASN A 526 26.44 -27.23 23.03
CA ASN A 526 27.47 -26.28 22.67
C ASN A 526 27.16 -25.68 21.29
N TRP A 527 27.01 -24.36 21.17
CA TRP A 527 26.49 -23.73 19.95
C TRP A 527 27.36 -23.96 18.69
N LYS A 528 28.65 -24.27 18.88
CA LYS A 528 29.58 -24.59 17.80
C LYS A 528 29.51 -26.03 17.30
N SER A 529 28.82 -26.93 18.00
CA SER A 529 28.86 -28.37 17.68
C SER A 529 28.20 -28.70 16.34
N ASP A 530 27.10 -28.02 16.00
CA ASP A 530 26.24 -28.44 14.88
C ASP A 530 25.97 -27.31 13.88
N GLN A 531 25.55 -26.13 14.37
CA GLN A 531 24.99 -25.05 13.55
C GLN A 531 25.89 -23.79 13.53
N GLN A 532 27.20 -23.95 13.80
CA GLN A 532 28.13 -22.84 14.02
C GLN A 532 28.04 -21.75 12.94
N SER A 533 28.14 -22.11 11.66
CA SER A 533 28.15 -21.12 10.57
C SER A 533 26.83 -20.35 10.47
N ALA A 534 25.70 -21.04 10.64
CA ALA A 534 24.38 -20.43 10.57
C ALA A 534 24.11 -19.52 11.79
N ILE A 535 24.51 -19.95 12.99
CA ILE A 535 24.41 -19.17 14.22
C ILE A 535 25.34 -17.95 14.15
N ALA A 536 26.58 -18.09 13.68
CA ALA A 536 27.51 -16.98 13.50
C ALA A 536 27.01 -15.93 12.49
N ALA A 537 26.36 -16.38 11.40
CA ALA A 537 25.77 -15.49 10.40
C ALA A 537 24.65 -14.58 10.94
N THR A 538 24.06 -14.93 12.11
CA THR A 538 23.06 -14.06 12.76
C THR A 538 23.67 -12.80 13.37
N GLY A 539 24.99 -12.75 13.57
CA GLY A 539 25.69 -11.65 14.26
C GLY A 539 25.50 -11.62 15.78
N ILE A 540 24.72 -12.55 16.34
CA ILE A 540 24.40 -12.63 17.77
C ILE A 540 24.64 -14.04 18.35
N ALA A 541 25.66 -14.73 17.86
CA ALA A 541 26.09 -16.01 18.43
C ALA A 541 26.49 -15.85 19.93
N PRO A 542 26.33 -16.90 20.76
CA PRO A 542 26.91 -16.91 22.11
C PRO A 542 28.42 -16.66 22.08
N SER A 543 28.94 -16.00 23.12
CA SER A 543 30.36 -15.63 23.21
C SER A 543 31.23 -16.71 23.84
N ASP A 544 30.66 -17.57 24.68
CA ASP A 544 31.35 -18.73 25.26
C ASP A 544 30.97 -20.00 24.47
N ASP A 545 31.93 -20.89 24.24
CA ASP A 545 31.74 -22.09 23.43
C ASP A 545 30.86 -23.13 24.13
N ARG A 546 30.74 -23.04 25.47
CA ARG A 546 29.89 -23.87 26.33
C ARG A 546 28.42 -23.46 26.36
N GLU A 547 28.07 -22.36 25.70
CA GLU A 547 26.68 -21.91 25.66
C GLU A 547 25.93 -22.63 24.53
N SER A 548 24.69 -23.04 24.79
CA SER A 548 23.86 -23.67 23.77
C SER A 548 23.10 -22.66 22.93
N ALA A 549 22.93 -22.99 21.64
CA ALA A 549 22.05 -22.27 20.75
C ALA A 549 21.47 -23.17 19.66
N ILE A 550 20.22 -22.90 19.30
CA ILE A 550 19.48 -23.61 18.25
C ILE A 550 18.96 -22.57 17.26
N ILE A 551 19.37 -22.68 15.99
CA ILE A 551 18.70 -22.00 14.87
C ILE A 551 17.74 -22.98 14.20
N SER A 552 16.44 -22.72 14.31
CA SER A 552 15.42 -23.64 13.80
C SER A 552 15.32 -23.65 12.26
N SER A 553 15.02 -24.81 11.69
CA SER A 553 14.40 -24.86 10.36
C SER A 553 13.08 -24.09 10.39
N PRO A 554 12.64 -23.46 9.28
CA PRO A 554 11.42 -22.64 9.27
C PRO A 554 10.22 -23.33 9.91
N LEU A 555 9.82 -22.83 11.09
CA LEU A 555 8.73 -23.32 11.91
C LEU A 555 7.40 -22.85 11.36
N ALA A 556 6.44 -23.76 11.21
CA ALA A 556 5.07 -23.41 10.80
C ALA A 556 4.35 -22.60 11.90
N PRO A 557 3.25 -21.89 11.59
CA PRO A 557 2.42 -21.26 12.61
C PRO A 557 1.99 -22.25 13.70
N GLY A 558 2.21 -21.89 14.96
CA GLY A 558 1.98 -22.79 16.09
C GLY A 558 2.75 -22.42 17.37
N ASN A 559 2.58 -23.23 18.40
CA ASN A 559 3.18 -23.04 19.72
C ASN A 559 4.48 -23.85 19.84
N TYR A 560 5.51 -23.22 20.39
CA TYR A 560 6.82 -23.81 20.59
C TYR A 560 7.37 -23.52 21.97
N THR A 561 8.25 -24.39 22.44
CA THR A 561 8.79 -24.33 23.79
C THR A 561 10.27 -24.67 23.76
N ALA A 562 11.10 -23.77 24.28
CA ALA A 562 12.51 -23.99 24.55
C ALA A 562 12.71 -24.25 26.05
N ILE A 563 13.45 -25.30 26.38
CA ILE A 563 13.73 -25.72 27.76
C ILE A 563 15.24 -25.63 27.98
N VAL A 564 15.66 -24.96 29.05
CA VAL A 564 17.04 -24.87 29.53
C VAL A 564 17.27 -25.83 30.69
#